data_AF-A0A2A3MGQ6-F1
#
_entry.id   AF-A0A2A3MGQ6-F1
#
_cell.length_a   1.000
_cell.length_b   1.000
_cell.length_c   1.000
_cell.angle_alpha   90.00
_cell.angle_beta   90.00
_cell.angle_gamma   90.00
#
_symmetry.space_group_name_H-M   'P 1'
#
loop_
_entity.id
_entity.type
_entity.pdbx_description
1 polymer ?
#
loop_
_entity_poly.entity_id
_entity_poly.type
_entity_poly.pdbx_seq_one_letter_code
_entity_poly.pdbx_strand_id
1 'polypeptide(L)'
;MPNTPGIPQYRPILALVLGVIAVLLLGLLLSLFHYEQLSKVMRNDGSKLFERVVQQVGRELDNVYRPPMQALNLLSLSPLIQTDSLAERLNYFPLLAQVLRDNPQLNSVYIGWQDGDYLMLRPLINSGSQQRFAAPERAVWMAWHIGNDDGLRHNSYLFLNADLKVIEARMATDEGFDPRQRPWYAAANRADQQLVTTPYVFFSTREFGTTLARGASDRAVLGADLTLERLSRTLNQQRVTPSSELILYTGDGVVIAYHDPQRLQHTVQGSNTLEPRRFQELGSTLLATIAQEGYQLQRQTIRELEGQRWIIQQQRIGIPGSPDSYLAVLVPEAELLSDAYRLRRQGFWLSMAACLSLLGVTWLFSWRLRRDR
;
A
#
# COMPACT_ATOMS: atom_id res chain seq x y z
N MET A 1 52.30 14.57 -78.35
CA MET A 1 52.11 14.61 -76.87
C MET A 1 51.71 16.03 -76.48
N PRO A 2 50.91 16.25 -75.41
CA PRO A 2 50.50 15.27 -74.40
C PRO A 2 49.00 14.98 -74.37
N ASN A 3 48.71 13.72 -74.05
CA ASN A 3 47.41 13.24 -73.62
C ASN A 3 46.99 13.98 -72.34
N THR A 4 45.89 14.73 -72.40
CA THR A 4 45.16 15.11 -71.20
C THR A 4 44.41 13.86 -70.70
N PRO A 5 44.70 13.34 -69.50
CA PRO A 5 43.97 12.21 -68.96
C PRO A 5 42.54 12.66 -68.68
N GLY A 6 41.57 12.03 -69.35
CA GLY A 6 40.15 12.22 -69.07
C GLY A 6 39.90 11.99 -67.58
N ILE A 7 39.40 13.02 -66.89
CA ILE A 7 39.04 12.92 -65.47
C ILE A 7 37.98 11.80 -65.36
N PRO A 8 38.23 10.73 -64.59
CA PRO A 8 37.32 9.60 -64.54
C PRO A 8 35.93 10.04 -64.05
N GLN A 9 34.91 9.83 -64.88
CA GLN A 9 33.48 10.15 -64.62
C GLN A 9 32.92 9.50 -63.35
N TYR A 10 33.64 8.56 -62.73
CA TYR A 10 33.26 7.80 -61.54
C TYR A 10 33.44 8.56 -60.22
N ARG A 11 34.30 9.59 -60.18
CA ARG A 11 34.59 10.37 -58.94
C ARG A 11 33.36 11.02 -58.28
N PRO A 12 32.45 11.71 -59.00
CA PRO A 12 31.27 12.32 -58.39
C PRO A 12 30.23 11.29 -57.91
N ILE A 13 30.10 10.15 -58.59
CA ILE A 13 29.20 9.06 -58.19
C ILE A 13 29.73 8.40 -56.90
N LEU A 14 31.03 8.14 -56.85
CA LEU A 14 31.69 7.60 -55.66
C LEU A 14 31.53 8.52 -54.45
N ALA A 15 31.71 9.84 -54.64
CA ALA A 15 31.53 10.82 -53.57
C ALA A 15 30.08 10.87 -53.05
N LEU A 16 29.09 10.74 -53.93
CA LEU A 16 27.68 10.71 -53.54
C LEU A 16 27.33 9.43 -52.76
N VAL A 17 27.81 8.28 -53.22
CA VAL A 17 27.63 6.99 -52.53
C VAL A 17 28.29 7.03 -51.15
N LEU A 18 29.52 7.54 -51.05
CA LEU A 18 30.22 7.71 -49.77
C LEU A 18 29.48 8.66 -48.83
N GLY A 19 28.91 9.75 -49.34
CA GLY A 19 28.10 10.69 -48.56
C GLY A 19 26.82 10.05 -48.00
N VAL A 20 26.10 9.28 -48.81
CA VAL A 20 24.90 8.54 -48.37
C VAL A 20 25.27 7.51 -47.30
N ILE A 21 26.37 6.76 -47.51
CA ILE A 21 26.86 5.78 -46.52
C ILE A 21 27.23 6.48 -45.20
N ALA A 22 27.91 7.62 -45.25
CA ALA A 22 28.29 8.39 -44.06
C ALA A 22 27.06 8.88 -43.28
N VAL A 23 26.01 9.35 -43.96
CA VAL A 23 24.76 9.78 -43.32
C VAL A 23 24.02 8.59 -42.68
N LEU A 24 23.95 7.45 -43.37
CA LEU A 24 23.33 6.23 -42.83
C LEU A 24 24.10 5.69 -41.61
N LEU A 25 25.44 5.70 -41.66
CA LEU A 25 26.29 5.30 -40.54
C LEU A 25 26.13 6.24 -39.34
N LEU A 26 26.08 7.56 -39.58
CA LEU A 26 25.84 8.54 -38.52
C LEU A 26 24.45 8.36 -37.90
N GLY A 27 23.42 8.13 -38.71
CA GLY A 27 22.06 7.85 -38.25
C GLY A 27 21.99 6.57 -37.40
N LEU A 28 22.68 5.51 -37.84
CA LEU A 28 22.78 4.25 -37.11
C LEU A 28 23.50 4.44 -35.76
N LEU A 29 24.65 5.13 -35.76
CA LEU A 29 25.43 5.44 -34.55
C LEU A 29 24.62 6.27 -33.55
N LEU A 30 23.94 7.32 -34.03
CA LEU A 30 23.07 8.15 -33.19
C LEU A 30 21.88 7.35 -32.63
N SER A 31 21.30 6.44 -33.43
CA SER A 31 20.22 5.56 -32.97
C SER A 31 20.70 4.58 -31.89
N LEU A 32 21.87 3.97 -32.07
CA LEU A 32 22.47 3.05 -31.10
C LEU A 32 22.87 3.78 -29.81
N PHE A 33 23.45 4.97 -29.93
CA PHE A 33 23.83 5.81 -28.79
C PHE A 33 22.60 6.24 -27.97
N HIS A 34 21.53 6.69 -28.63
CA HIS A 34 20.27 7.01 -27.94
C HIS A 34 19.65 5.77 -27.28
N TYR A 35 19.73 4.60 -27.93
CA TYR A 35 19.23 3.35 -27.35
C TYR A 35 19.97 2.98 -26.07
N GLU A 36 21.31 3.06 -26.06
CA GLU A 36 22.11 2.80 -24.86
C GLU A 36 21.83 3.80 -23.75
N GLN A 37 21.83 5.10 -24.06
CA GLN A 37 21.61 6.16 -23.07
C GLN A 37 20.23 6.02 -22.42
N LEU A 38 19.20 5.82 -23.24
CA LEU A 38 17.84 5.64 -22.73
C LEU A 38 17.72 4.37 -21.88
N SER A 39 18.36 3.27 -22.29
CA SER A 39 18.37 2.00 -21.53
C SER A 39 19.12 2.11 -20.18
N LYS A 40 20.09 3.02 -20.05
CA LYS A 40 20.78 3.32 -18.78
C LYS A 40 19.92 4.21 -17.88
N VAL A 41 19.29 5.24 -18.44
CA VAL A 41 18.33 6.10 -17.74
C VAL A 41 17.14 5.28 -17.21
N MET A 42 16.59 4.36 -18.02
CA MET A 42 15.51 3.45 -17.65
C MET A 42 15.83 2.58 -16.42
N ARG A 43 17.07 2.06 -16.32
CA ARG A 43 17.49 1.23 -15.18
C ARG A 43 17.74 2.04 -13.91
N ASN A 44 18.36 3.21 -14.02
CA ASN A 44 18.65 4.06 -12.86
C ASN A 44 17.42 4.80 -12.33
N ASP A 45 16.52 5.27 -13.20
CA ASP A 45 15.34 6.02 -12.78
C ASP A 45 14.24 5.11 -12.24
N GLY A 46 14.11 3.89 -12.78
CA GLY A 46 13.20 2.87 -12.26
C GLY A 46 13.49 2.53 -10.80
N SER A 47 14.74 2.16 -10.47
CA SER A 47 15.12 1.83 -9.08
C SER A 47 14.94 3.02 -8.13
N LYS A 48 15.26 4.25 -8.55
CA LYS A 48 15.01 5.47 -7.76
C LYS A 48 13.51 5.76 -7.54
N LEU A 49 12.65 5.44 -8.50
CA LEU A 49 11.20 5.56 -8.33
C LEU A 49 10.72 4.58 -7.27
N PHE A 50 11.14 3.32 -7.34
CA PHE A 50 10.74 2.33 -6.33
C PHE A 50 11.28 2.65 -4.94
N GLU A 51 12.53 3.07 -4.81
CA GLU A 51 13.07 3.52 -3.52
C GLU A 51 12.22 4.64 -2.91
N ARG A 52 11.80 5.61 -3.74
CA ARG A 52 10.89 6.68 -3.30
C ARG A 52 9.55 6.13 -2.84
N VAL A 53 8.96 5.18 -3.57
CA VAL A 53 7.68 4.55 -3.21
C VAL A 53 7.80 3.80 -1.89
N VAL A 54 8.84 2.98 -1.72
CA VAL A 54 9.07 2.25 -0.47
C VAL A 54 9.26 3.21 0.70
N GLN A 55 10.05 4.27 0.52
CA GLN A 55 10.24 5.28 1.56
C GLN A 55 8.94 6.03 1.88
N GLN A 56 8.13 6.35 0.87
CA GLN A 56 6.86 7.04 1.04
C GLN A 56 5.82 6.18 1.75
N VAL A 57 5.68 4.91 1.35
CA VAL A 57 4.84 3.93 2.04
C VAL A 57 5.34 3.72 3.47
N GLY A 58 6.65 3.62 3.69
CA GLY A 58 7.21 3.50 5.04
C GLY A 58 6.87 4.69 5.95
N ARG A 59 7.00 5.93 5.45
CA ARG A 59 6.57 7.14 6.18
C ARG A 59 5.08 7.14 6.46
N GLU A 60 4.29 6.72 5.50
CA GLU A 60 2.83 6.70 5.64
C GLU A 60 2.38 5.65 6.68
N LEU A 61 3.00 4.47 6.67
CA LEU A 61 2.77 3.47 7.72
C LEU A 61 3.20 4.00 9.09
N ASP A 62 4.33 4.70 9.17
CA ASP A 62 4.75 5.33 10.43
C ASP A 62 3.70 6.34 10.94
N ASN A 63 3.14 7.16 10.05
CA ASN A 63 2.06 8.10 10.38
C ASN A 63 0.77 7.40 10.82
N VAL A 64 0.47 6.22 10.26
CA VAL A 64 -0.72 5.44 10.63
C VAL A 64 -0.56 4.78 12.00
N TYR A 65 0.60 4.17 12.28
CA TYR A 65 0.79 3.35 13.48
C TYR A 65 1.37 4.11 14.67
N ARG A 66 2.33 5.03 14.47
CA ARG A 66 3.09 5.64 15.58
C ARG A 66 2.23 6.50 16.52
N PRO A 67 1.36 7.40 16.04
CA PRO A 67 0.57 8.24 16.95
C PRO A 67 -0.40 7.44 17.84
N PRO A 68 -1.15 6.43 17.33
CA PRO A 68 -1.95 5.56 18.19
C PRO A 68 -1.14 4.81 19.24
N MET A 69 0.04 4.31 18.89
CA MET A 69 0.92 3.62 19.85
C MET A 69 1.35 4.54 20.99
N GLN A 70 1.70 5.79 20.67
CA GLN A 70 2.05 6.78 21.69
C GLN A 70 0.86 7.10 22.60
N ALA A 71 -0.34 7.21 22.03
CA ALA A 71 -1.56 7.41 22.80
C ALA A 71 -1.86 6.23 23.74
N LEU A 72 -1.68 4.98 23.27
CA LEU A 72 -1.83 3.79 24.12
C LEU A 72 -0.78 3.74 25.24
N ASN A 73 0.45 4.18 24.99
CA ASN A 73 1.48 4.27 26.03
C ASN A 73 1.08 5.24 27.14
N LEU A 74 0.55 6.41 26.79
CA LEU A 74 0.04 7.36 27.79
C LEU A 74 -1.19 6.81 28.50
N LEU A 75 -2.12 6.18 27.78
CA LEU A 75 -3.31 5.58 28.35
C LEU A 75 -2.99 4.43 29.31
N SER A 76 -1.88 3.70 29.10
CA SER A 76 -1.43 2.61 29.99
C SER A 76 -1.03 3.10 31.38
N LEU A 77 -0.77 4.39 31.53
CA LEU A 77 -0.44 5.04 32.81
C LEU A 77 -1.67 5.68 33.48
N SER A 78 -2.84 5.62 32.84
CA SER A 78 -4.07 6.25 33.32
C SER A 78 -4.66 5.51 34.54
N PRO A 79 -5.29 6.22 35.50
CA PRO A 79 -6.07 5.58 36.55
C PRO A 79 -7.26 4.75 36.05
N LEU A 80 -7.66 4.90 34.78
CA LEU A 80 -8.63 4.03 34.10
C LEU A 80 -8.29 2.53 34.28
N ILE A 81 -7.01 2.17 34.32
CA ILE A 81 -6.59 0.77 34.46
C ILE A 81 -7.07 0.16 35.79
N GLN A 82 -7.27 0.99 36.81
CA GLN A 82 -7.62 0.57 38.17
C GLN A 82 -9.13 0.58 38.45
N THR A 83 -9.97 0.88 37.45
CA THR A 83 -11.43 0.94 37.65
C THR A 83 -12.07 -0.44 37.64
N ASP A 84 -13.01 -0.67 38.56
CA ASP A 84 -13.66 -1.97 38.72
C ASP A 84 -15.13 -1.94 38.27
N SER A 85 -15.72 -0.77 37.97
CA SER A 85 -17.13 -0.66 37.57
C SER A 85 -17.37 0.20 36.34
N LEU A 86 -18.50 -0.01 35.65
CA LEU A 86 -18.92 0.86 34.54
C LEU A 86 -19.04 2.32 34.99
N ALA A 87 -19.60 2.59 36.17
CA ALA A 87 -19.80 3.94 36.68
C ALA A 87 -18.49 4.72 36.78
N GLU A 88 -17.41 4.08 37.24
CA GLU A 88 -16.08 4.68 37.26
C GLU A 88 -15.51 4.89 35.85
N ARG A 89 -15.65 3.87 34.99
CA ARG A 89 -15.15 3.86 33.61
C ARG A 89 -15.75 4.97 32.75
N LEU A 90 -17.02 5.33 32.97
CA LEU A 90 -17.69 6.44 32.26
C LEU A 90 -16.95 7.79 32.41
N ASN A 91 -16.30 8.02 33.55
CA ASN A 91 -15.55 9.26 33.78
C ASN A 91 -14.33 9.42 32.84
N TYR A 92 -13.88 8.32 32.22
CA TYR A 92 -12.73 8.31 31.31
C TYR A 92 -13.12 8.30 29.82
N PHE A 93 -14.41 8.36 29.49
CA PHE A 93 -14.84 8.44 28.10
C PHE A 93 -14.26 9.67 27.35
N PRO A 94 -14.13 10.86 27.96
CA PRO A 94 -13.45 11.99 27.32
C PRO A 94 -12.01 11.67 26.91
N LEU A 95 -11.29 10.90 27.73
CA LEU A 95 -9.93 10.46 27.44
C LEU A 95 -9.89 9.52 26.24
N LEU A 96 -10.72 8.47 26.23
CA LEU A 96 -10.81 7.52 25.12
C LEU A 96 -11.25 8.20 23.82
N ALA A 97 -12.23 9.09 23.90
CA ALA A 97 -12.73 9.84 22.76
C ALA A 97 -11.66 10.80 22.20
N GLN A 98 -10.81 11.36 23.06
CA GLN A 98 -9.71 12.21 22.62
C GLN A 98 -8.68 11.42 21.81
N VAL A 99 -8.31 10.22 22.26
CA VAL A 99 -7.44 9.32 21.49
C VAL A 99 -8.03 9.07 20.10
N LEU A 100 -9.33 8.80 20.01
CA LEU A 100 -10.01 8.54 18.73
C LEU A 100 -10.12 9.80 17.83
N ARG A 101 -10.25 11.00 18.41
CA ARG A 101 -10.27 12.26 17.67
C ARG A 101 -8.90 12.60 17.08
N ASP A 102 -7.83 12.42 17.86
CA ASP A 102 -6.46 12.71 17.43
C ASP A 102 -5.90 11.64 16.49
N ASN A 103 -6.51 10.45 16.48
CA ASN A 103 -6.13 9.32 15.65
C ASN A 103 -7.31 8.87 14.78
N PRO A 104 -7.73 9.67 13.78
CA PRO A 104 -8.92 9.41 12.97
C PRO A 104 -8.84 8.12 12.15
N GLN A 105 -7.64 7.55 11.97
CA GLN A 105 -7.41 6.24 11.35
C GLN A 105 -7.97 5.07 12.18
N LEU A 106 -8.12 5.23 13.50
CA LEU A 106 -8.61 4.18 14.38
C LEU A 106 -10.12 3.94 14.21
N ASN A 107 -10.52 2.68 14.35
CA ASN A 107 -11.92 2.28 14.38
C ASN A 107 -12.49 2.20 15.79
N SER A 108 -11.64 1.91 16.77
CA SER A 108 -12.01 1.77 18.18
C SER A 108 -10.75 1.86 19.06
N VAL A 109 -10.96 2.20 20.33
CA VAL A 109 -9.99 2.03 21.42
C VAL A 109 -10.71 1.28 22.53
N TYR A 110 -10.01 0.35 23.16
CA TYR A 110 -10.60 -0.50 24.17
C TYR A 110 -9.58 -0.99 25.18
N ILE A 111 -10.12 -1.55 26.25
CA ILE A 111 -9.39 -2.16 27.35
C ILE A 111 -10.07 -3.49 27.69
N GLY A 112 -9.26 -4.52 27.88
CA GLY A 112 -9.67 -5.77 28.50
C GLY A 112 -8.92 -5.94 29.81
N TRP A 113 -9.63 -6.31 30.86
CA TRP A 113 -9.04 -6.62 32.17
C TRP A 113 -8.84 -8.13 32.33
N GLN A 114 -7.95 -8.50 33.24
CA GLN A 114 -7.57 -9.89 33.53
C GLN A 114 -8.73 -10.77 34.03
N ASP A 115 -9.74 -10.17 34.62
CA ASP A 115 -10.98 -10.83 35.08
C ASP A 115 -11.96 -11.13 33.92
N GLY A 116 -11.71 -10.58 32.73
CA GLY A 116 -12.55 -10.73 31.55
C GLY A 116 -13.47 -9.54 31.29
N ASP A 117 -13.41 -8.50 32.12
CA ASP A 117 -14.09 -7.24 31.86
C ASP A 117 -13.57 -6.58 30.59
N TYR A 118 -14.45 -5.85 29.92
CA TYR A 118 -14.16 -5.20 28.65
C TYR A 118 -14.86 -3.85 28.55
N LEU A 119 -14.15 -2.89 27.96
CA LEU A 119 -14.73 -1.62 27.54
C LEU A 119 -14.13 -1.21 26.20
N MET A 120 -14.96 -1.03 25.20
CA MET A 120 -14.63 -0.41 23.93
C MET A 120 -15.35 0.92 23.79
N LEU A 121 -14.67 1.91 23.21
CA LEU A 121 -15.30 3.08 22.63
C LEU A 121 -14.98 3.14 21.12
N ARG A 122 -15.99 3.49 20.33
CA ARG A 122 -15.83 3.72 18.90
C ARG A 122 -16.69 4.88 18.40
N PRO A 123 -16.22 5.60 17.38
CA PRO A 123 -17.05 6.59 16.71
C PRO A 123 -18.00 5.90 15.70
N LEU A 124 -19.17 6.51 15.49
CA LEU A 124 -20.20 6.12 14.53
C LEU A 124 -20.15 7.06 13.31
N ILE A 125 -19.04 7.03 12.58
CA ILE A 125 -18.71 8.05 11.55
C ILE A 125 -19.47 7.82 10.23
N ASN A 126 -19.84 6.58 9.92
CA ASN A 126 -20.45 6.23 8.64
C ASN A 126 -21.78 5.49 8.81
N SER A 127 -22.61 5.56 7.77
CA SER A 127 -23.92 4.89 7.71
C SER A 127 -23.80 3.38 7.97
N GLY A 128 -22.72 2.74 7.51
CA GLY A 128 -22.47 1.32 7.75
C GLY A 128 -22.35 0.97 9.23
N SER A 129 -21.64 1.77 10.02
CA SER A 129 -21.50 1.58 11.47
C SER A 129 -22.79 1.90 12.22
N GLN A 130 -23.51 2.94 11.82
CA GLN A 130 -24.82 3.29 12.40
C GLN A 130 -25.85 2.19 12.17
N GLN A 131 -25.95 1.68 10.94
CA GLN A 131 -26.86 0.59 10.58
C GLN A 131 -26.51 -0.70 11.30
N ARG A 132 -25.22 -1.05 11.37
CA ARG A 132 -24.76 -2.31 12.00
C ARG A 132 -25.16 -2.43 13.46
N PHE A 133 -25.11 -1.33 14.20
CA PHE A 133 -25.48 -1.31 15.62
C PHE A 133 -26.90 -0.78 15.87
N ALA A 134 -27.67 -0.54 14.80
CA ALA A 134 -28.98 0.13 14.86
C ALA A 134 -28.94 1.38 15.75
N ALA A 135 -27.89 2.19 15.60
CA ALA A 135 -27.61 3.30 16.49
C ALA A 135 -28.68 4.40 16.35
N PRO A 136 -29.09 5.05 17.46
CA PRO A 136 -29.98 6.22 17.39
C PRO A 136 -29.40 7.32 16.52
N GLU A 137 -30.26 8.11 15.86
CA GLU A 137 -29.82 9.17 14.93
C GLU A 137 -28.88 10.20 15.60
N ARG A 138 -29.05 10.47 16.89
CA ARG A 138 -28.23 11.42 17.66
C ARG A 138 -26.94 10.81 18.22
N ALA A 139 -26.71 9.51 18.03
CA ALA A 139 -25.53 8.82 18.54
C ALA A 139 -24.31 9.13 17.65
N VAL A 140 -23.25 9.64 18.27
CA VAL A 140 -21.95 9.88 17.64
C VAL A 140 -20.93 8.84 18.06
N TRP A 141 -21.12 8.26 19.25
CA TRP A 141 -20.26 7.22 19.80
C TRP A 141 -21.08 6.00 20.20
N MET A 142 -20.44 4.84 20.14
CA MET A 142 -20.92 3.62 20.75
C MET A 142 -19.83 3.09 21.67
N ALA A 143 -20.21 2.75 22.89
CA ALA A 143 -19.37 1.98 23.80
C ALA A 143 -19.93 0.57 23.96
N TRP A 144 -19.03 -0.41 23.99
CA TRP A 144 -19.38 -1.80 24.30
C TRP A 144 -18.73 -2.17 25.62
N HIS A 145 -19.56 -2.47 26.62
CA HIS A 145 -19.11 -2.82 27.95
C HIS A 145 -19.51 -4.26 28.28
N ILE A 146 -18.55 -5.03 28.77
CA ILE A 146 -18.75 -6.31 29.42
C ILE A 146 -18.20 -6.19 30.84
N GLY A 147 -19.02 -6.48 31.84
CA GLY A 147 -18.64 -6.42 33.25
C GLY A 147 -19.27 -7.56 34.03
N ASN A 148 -18.70 -7.91 35.17
CA ASN A 148 -19.33 -8.82 36.13
C ASN A 148 -19.79 -8.02 37.37
N ASP A 149 -21.03 -7.54 37.38
CA ASP A 149 -21.63 -6.92 38.56
C ASP A 149 -22.50 -7.96 39.27
N ASP A 150 -22.25 -8.19 40.56
CA ASP A 150 -22.99 -9.11 41.43
C ASP A 150 -23.07 -10.57 40.94
N GLY A 151 -22.02 -11.04 40.25
CA GLY A 151 -21.93 -12.41 39.71
C GLY A 151 -22.75 -12.66 38.45
N LEU A 152 -23.42 -11.63 37.92
CA LEU A 152 -24.06 -11.66 36.62
C LEU A 152 -23.19 -10.92 35.60
N ARG A 153 -22.93 -11.58 34.48
CA ARG A 153 -22.20 -10.98 33.37
C ARG A 153 -23.13 -10.01 32.64
N HIS A 154 -22.82 -8.72 32.71
CA HIS A 154 -23.53 -7.67 32.00
C HIS A 154 -22.83 -7.38 30.70
N ASN A 155 -23.56 -7.51 29.59
CA ASN A 155 -23.10 -7.16 28.27
C ASN A 155 -23.99 -6.05 27.71
N SER A 156 -23.43 -4.88 27.40
CA SER A 156 -24.21 -3.70 27.03
C SER A 156 -23.57 -2.84 25.95
N TYR A 157 -24.41 -2.30 25.08
CA TYR A 157 -24.09 -1.21 24.18
C TYR A 157 -24.62 0.10 24.74
N LEU A 158 -23.74 1.09 24.91
CA LEU A 158 -24.08 2.44 25.29
C LEU A 158 -23.93 3.35 24.07
N PHE A 159 -24.98 4.04 23.70
CA PHE A 159 -24.96 5.03 22.62
C PHE A 159 -24.83 6.42 23.24
N LEU A 160 -23.86 7.19 22.77
CA LEU A 160 -23.56 8.52 23.31
C LEU A 160 -23.63 9.59 22.24
N ASN A 161 -24.06 10.79 22.65
CA ASN A 161 -24.05 11.97 21.80
C ASN A 161 -22.63 12.57 21.67
N ALA A 162 -22.50 13.68 20.93
CA ALA A 162 -21.21 14.37 20.73
C ALA A 162 -20.53 14.80 22.04
N ASP A 163 -21.31 15.13 23.08
CA ASP A 163 -20.82 15.54 24.41
C ASP A 163 -20.47 14.34 25.32
N LEU A 164 -20.46 13.12 24.77
CA LEU A 164 -20.21 11.87 25.50
C LEU A 164 -21.23 11.59 26.60
N LYS A 165 -22.46 12.11 26.46
CA LYS A 165 -23.58 11.75 27.33
C LYS A 165 -24.28 10.53 26.77
N VAL A 166 -24.52 9.53 27.62
CA VAL A 166 -25.31 8.34 27.27
C VAL A 166 -26.73 8.79 26.96
N ILE A 167 -27.18 8.52 25.74
CA ILE A 167 -28.55 8.81 25.28
C ILE A 167 -29.40 7.54 25.23
N GLU A 168 -28.76 6.37 25.13
CA GLU A 168 -29.42 5.08 25.19
C GLU A 168 -28.45 4.00 25.67
N ALA A 169 -28.95 3.05 26.47
CA ALA A 169 -28.23 1.85 26.87
C ALA A 169 -29.07 0.63 26.49
N ARG A 170 -28.46 -0.35 25.81
CA ARG A 170 -29.10 -1.60 25.39
C ARG A 170 -28.31 -2.78 25.93
N MET A 171 -29.01 -3.82 26.40
CA MET A 171 -28.35 -5.10 26.63
C MET A 171 -27.95 -5.70 25.28
N ALA A 172 -26.70 -6.14 25.20
CA ALA A 172 -26.16 -6.83 24.04
C ALA A 172 -26.20 -8.34 24.30
N THR A 173 -26.51 -9.11 23.26
CA THR A 173 -26.46 -10.58 23.32
C THR A 173 -25.05 -11.03 23.68
N ASP A 174 -24.91 -11.90 24.70
CA ASP A 174 -23.63 -12.53 24.99
C ASP A 174 -23.33 -13.61 23.94
N GLU A 175 -22.49 -13.25 22.98
CA GLU A 175 -22.00 -14.16 21.94
C GLU A 175 -20.72 -14.92 22.37
N GLY A 176 -20.38 -14.92 23.66
CA GLY A 176 -19.22 -15.61 24.20
C GLY A 176 -17.90 -14.88 23.98
N PHE A 177 -17.93 -13.57 23.76
CA PHE A 177 -16.71 -12.77 23.60
C PHE A 177 -15.91 -12.74 24.90
N ASP A 178 -14.64 -13.16 24.89
CA ASP A 178 -13.71 -12.98 25.99
C ASP A 178 -12.46 -12.24 25.47
N PRO A 179 -12.12 -11.04 26.00
CA PRO A 179 -10.95 -10.30 25.53
C PRO A 179 -9.65 -11.10 25.68
N ARG A 180 -9.54 -11.96 26.70
CA ARG A 180 -8.32 -12.70 27.03
C ARG A 180 -7.97 -13.79 26.03
N GLN A 181 -8.97 -14.28 25.31
CA GLN A 181 -8.80 -15.27 24.25
C GLN A 181 -8.43 -14.64 22.90
N ARG A 182 -8.40 -13.31 22.82
CA ARG A 182 -8.14 -12.61 21.55
C ARG A 182 -6.63 -12.45 21.32
N PRO A 183 -6.17 -12.47 20.04
CA PRO A 183 -4.75 -12.36 19.71
C PRO A 183 -4.06 -11.14 20.32
N TRP A 184 -4.74 -9.99 20.36
CA TRP A 184 -4.19 -8.75 20.90
C TRP A 184 -3.91 -8.83 22.41
N TYR A 185 -4.81 -9.45 23.17
CA TYR A 185 -4.64 -9.62 24.61
C TYR A 185 -3.53 -10.62 24.88
N ALA A 186 -3.62 -11.81 24.29
CA ALA A 186 -2.65 -12.88 24.50
C ALA A 186 -1.22 -12.44 24.15
N ALA A 187 -1.07 -11.64 23.09
CA ALA A 187 0.24 -11.15 22.67
C ALA A 187 0.81 -10.10 23.63
N ALA A 188 -0.03 -9.25 24.25
CA ALA A 188 0.39 -8.10 25.05
C ALA A 188 0.17 -8.28 26.57
N ASN A 189 -0.26 -9.47 27.02
CA ASN A 189 -0.55 -9.79 28.43
C ASN A 189 0.68 -9.74 29.37
N ARG A 190 1.87 -9.40 28.85
CA ARG A 190 3.03 -9.11 29.70
C ARG A 190 3.13 -7.60 29.91
N ALA A 191 3.31 -7.19 31.16
CA ALA A 191 3.55 -5.79 31.50
C ALA A 191 4.65 -5.19 30.60
N ASP A 192 4.42 -3.96 30.15
CA ASP A 192 5.31 -3.21 29.26
C ASP A 192 5.53 -3.77 27.86
N GLN A 193 4.75 -4.75 27.41
CA GLN A 193 4.79 -5.20 26.03
C GLN A 193 3.88 -4.34 25.14
N GLN A 194 4.43 -3.82 24.04
CA GLN A 194 3.70 -3.12 22.98
C GLN A 194 3.88 -3.88 21.66
N LEU A 195 2.79 -4.11 20.93
CA LEU A 195 2.84 -4.84 19.66
C LEU A 195 1.67 -4.51 18.73
N VAL A 196 1.75 -5.03 17.52
CA VAL A 196 0.72 -5.00 16.50
C VAL A 196 0.43 -6.44 16.08
N THR A 197 -0.84 -6.86 16.08
CA THR A 197 -1.21 -8.22 15.71
C THR A 197 -1.06 -8.45 14.21
N THR A 198 -0.90 -9.71 13.80
CA THR A 198 -1.24 -10.07 12.41
C THR A 198 -2.74 -9.80 12.16
N PRO A 199 -3.15 -9.62 10.89
CA PRO A 199 -4.56 -9.46 10.57
C PRO A 199 -5.43 -10.59 11.13
N TYR A 200 -6.62 -10.27 11.61
CA TYR A 200 -7.64 -11.23 12.04
C TYR A 200 -9.03 -10.61 11.90
N VAL A 201 -10.08 -11.42 12.09
CA VAL A 201 -11.46 -10.94 12.07
C VAL A 201 -11.85 -10.33 13.42
N PHE A 202 -12.26 -9.06 13.40
CA PHE A 202 -12.78 -8.37 14.56
C PHE A 202 -14.14 -8.94 14.96
N PHE A 203 -14.34 -9.14 16.26
CA PHE A 203 -15.54 -9.82 16.77
C PHE A 203 -16.80 -8.96 16.58
N SER A 204 -16.76 -7.70 16.99
CA SER A 204 -17.93 -6.80 16.98
C SER A 204 -18.37 -6.37 15.59
N THR A 205 -17.45 -6.35 14.62
CA THR A 205 -17.72 -5.81 13.27
C THR A 205 -17.68 -6.86 12.18
N ARG A 206 -17.05 -8.02 12.41
CA ARG A 206 -16.68 -8.99 11.38
C ARG A 206 -15.83 -8.41 10.24
N GLU A 207 -15.16 -7.28 10.52
CA GLU A 207 -14.19 -6.67 9.61
C GLU A 207 -12.82 -7.30 9.84
N PHE A 208 -12.02 -7.41 8.78
CA PHE A 208 -10.61 -7.75 8.92
C PHE A 208 -9.82 -6.52 9.34
N GLY A 209 -8.89 -6.71 10.27
CA GLY A 209 -8.01 -5.64 10.71
C GLY A 209 -6.85 -6.14 11.56
N THR A 210 -6.03 -5.20 11.98
CA THR A 210 -4.95 -5.41 12.95
C THR A 210 -5.24 -4.58 14.20
N THR A 211 -4.78 -5.07 15.34
CA THR A 211 -4.92 -4.38 16.62
C THR A 211 -3.54 -3.97 17.11
N LEU A 212 -3.40 -2.69 17.46
CA LEU A 212 -2.29 -2.23 18.29
C LEU A 212 -2.61 -2.57 19.73
N ALA A 213 -1.70 -3.23 20.43
CA ALA A 213 -1.91 -3.69 21.80
C ALA A 213 -0.78 -3.20 22.72
N ARG A 214 -1.14 -2.81 23.93
CA ARG A 214 -0.23 -2.35 24.98
C ARG A 214 -0.65 -2.91 26.32
N GLY A 215 0.21 -3.72 26.95
CA GLY A 215 0.03 -4.15 28.33
C GLY A 215 0.04 -2.95 29.28
N ALA A 216 -0.88 -2.93 30.25
CA ALA A 216 -1.02 -1.88 31.23
C ALA A 216 -1.03 -2.49 32.63
N SER A 217 0.17 -2.57 33.24
CA SER A 217 0.42 -3.40 34.42
C SER A 217 0.07 -4.87 34.14
N ASP A 218 -0.12 -5.67 35.18
CA ASP A 218 -0.61 -7.05 35.08
C ASP A 218 -2.15 -7.11 35.10
N ARG A 219 -2.83 -5.97 35.22
CA ARG A 219 -4.30 -5.90 35.37
C ARG A 219 -5.07 -5.84 34.07
N ALA A 220 -4.51 -5.23 33.03
CA ALA A 220 -5.23 -4.97 31.80
C ALA A 220 -4.34 -4.88 30.56
N VAL A 221 -4.96 -5.03 29.40
CA VAL A 221 -4.36 -4.78 28.10
C VAL A 221 -5.23 -3.77 27.36
N LEU A 222 -4.59 -2.73 26.85
CA LEU A 222 -5.19 -1.75 25.96
C LEU A 222 -5.08 -2.21 24.52
N GLY A 223 -6.12 -1.96 23.73
CA GLY A 223 -6.17 -2.25 22.30
C GLY A 223 -6.72 -1.08 21.50
N ALA A 224 -6.27 -0.95 20.26
CA ALA A 224 -6.84 -0.04 19.28
C ALA A 224 -6.87 -0.70 17.90
N ASP A 225 -8.02 -0.62 17.21
CA ASP A 225 -8.22 -1.33 15.95
C ASP A 225 -7.99 -0.44 14.73
N LEU A 226 -7.29 -1.02 13.74
CA LEU A 226 -7.16 -0.52 12.38
C LEU A 226 -7.75 -1.54 11.41
N THR A 227 -8.75 -1.17 10.60
CA THR A 227 -9.26 -2.06 9.56
C THR A 227 -8.31 -2.15 8.38
N LEU A 228 -8.24 -3.33 7.74
CA LEU A 228 -7.46 -3.49 6.52
C LEU A 228 -7.98 -2.57 5.41
N GLU A 229 -9.29 -2.30 5.37
CA GLU A 229 -9.87 -1.36 4.41
C GLU A 229 -9.24 0.03 4.50
N ARG A 230 -9.04 0.56 5.72
CA ARG A 230 -8.40 1.87 5.92
C ARG A 230 -6.93 1.84 5.51
N LEU A 231 -6.20 0.80 5.91
CA LEU A 231 -4.80 0.60 5.52
C LEU A 231 -4.67 0.52 3.98
N SER A 232 -5.56 -0.22 3.33
CA SER A 232 -5.64 -0.32 1.87
C SER A 232 -5.91 1.02 1.19
N ARG A 233 -6.83 1.84 1.72
CA ARG A 233 -7.07 3.19 1.19
C ARG A 233 -5.82 4.07 1.27
N THR A 234 -5.10 4.00 2.39
CA THR A 234 -3.82 4.70 2.58
C THR A 234 -2.76 4.24 1.58
N LEU A 235 -2.63 2.92 1.35
CA LEU A 235 -1.71 2.37 0.35
C LEU A 235 -2.09 2.75 -1.09
N ASN A 236 -3.38 2.75 -1.41
CA ASN A 236 -3.88 3.07 -2.75
C ASN A 236 -3.52 4.50 -3.20
N GLN A 237 -3.33 5.43 -2.26
CA GLN A 237 -2.86 6.79 -2.54
C GLN A 237 -1.40 6.84 -3.00
N GLN A 238 -0.63 5.76 -2.82
CA GLN A 238 0.80 5.67 -3.12
C GLN A 238 1.11 4.94 -4.43
N ARG A 239 0.10 4.72 -5.28
CA ARG A 239 0.25 4.00 -6.55
C ARG A 239 1.13 4.77 -7.53
N VAL A 240 2.03 4.03 -8.17
CA VAL A 240 3.01 4.58 -9.13
C VAL A 240 2.36 4.82 -10.49
N THR A 241 1.56 3.85 -10.93
CA THR A 241 0.87 3.88 -12.22
C THR A 241 -0.54 3.28 -12.10
N PRO A 242 -1.46 3.54 -13.05
CA PRO A 242 -2.84 3.07 -12.99
C PRO A 242 -3.04 1.56 -12.89
N SER A 243 -2.08 0.76 -13.35
CA SER A 243 -2.10 -0.71 -13.22
C SER A 243 -1.05 -1.24 -12.25
N SER A 244 -0.45 -0.38 -11.44
CA SER A 244 0.48 -0.82 -10.40
C SER A 244 -0.24 -1.56 -9.27
N GLU A 245 0.37 -2.64 -8.83
CA GLU A 245 -0.04 -3.47 -7.71
C GLU A 245 0.83 -3.12 -6.50
N LEU A 246 0.19 -2.72 -5.41
CA LEU A 246 0.86 -2.41 -4.14
C LEU A 246 0.27 -3.28 -3.04
N ILE A 247 1.11 -4.11 -2.42
CA ILE A 247 0.67 -5.13 -1.46
C ILE A 247 1.57 -5.09 -0.23
N LEU A 248 0.98 -4.87 0.93
CA LEU A 248 1.63 -5.04 2.23
C LEU A 248 1.17 -6.36 2.83
N TYR A 249 2.10 -7.22 3.21
CA TYR A 249 1.81 -8.57 3.68
C TYR A 249 2.79 -9.02 4.77
N THR A 250 2.40 -10.01 5.56
CA THR A 250 3.21 -10.62 6.62
C THR A 250 4.24 -11.60 6.04
N GLY A 251 5.25 -11.97 6.83
CA GLY A 251 6.25 -12.97 6.43
C GLY A 251 5.71 -14.36 6.04
N ASP A 252 4.47 -14.70 6.41
CA ASP A 252 3.78 -15.93 6.01
C ASP A 252 2.79 -15.73 4.84
N GLY A 253 2.73 -14.53 4.25
CA GLY A 253 1.94 -14.25 3.05
C GLY A 253 0.50 -13.81 3.30
N VAL A 254 0.12 -13.48 4.54
CA VAL A 254 -1.19 -12.87 4.84
C VAL A 254 -1.19 -11.41 4.44
N VAL A 255 -2.21 -10.98 3.70
CA VAL A 255 -2.30 -9.61 3.20
C VAL A 255 -2.83 -8.68 4.29
N ILE A 256 -2.07 -7.62 4.57
CA ILE A 256 -2.42 -6.55 5.51
C ILE A 256 -3.14 -5.43 4.75
N ALA A 257 -2.61 -5.04 3.59
CA ALA A 257 -3.22 -4.00 2.78
C ALA A 257 -2.95 -4.25 1.30
N TYR A 258 -3.94 -3.88 0.50
CA TYR A 258 -3.92 -4.05 -0.95
C TYR A 258 -4.67 -2.91 -1.61
N HIS A 259 -4.18 -2.44 -2.76
CA HIS A 259 -4.76 -1.26 -3.43
C HIS A 259 -6.25 -1.42 -3.75
N ASP A 260 -6.72 -2.65 -3.99
CA ASP A 260 -8.13 -2.99 -4.14
C ASP A 260 -8.69 -3.64 -2.85
N PRO A 261 -9.30 -2.86 -1.93
CA PRO A 261 -9.81 -3.38 -0.67
C PRO A 261 -10.96 -4.37 -0.83
N GLN A 262 -11.68 -4.38 -1.97
CA GLN A 262 -12.80 -5.31 -2.17
C GLN A 262 -12.31 -6.75 -2.32
N ARG A 263 -11.10 -6.94 -2.88
CA ARG A 263 -10.47 -8.26 -3.01
C ARG A 263 -9.95 -8.83 -1.70
N LEU A 264 -9.86 -8.01 -0.65
CA LEU A 264 -9.56 -8.47 0.72
C LEU A 264 -10.80 -9.01 1.44
N GLN A 265 -12.00 -8.77 0.90
CA GLN A 265 -13.23 -9.28 1.49
C GLN A 265 -13.40 -10.76 1.15
N HIS A 266 -13.93 -11.52 2.10
CA HIS A 266 -14.34 -12.90 1.86
C HIS A 266 -15.68 -12.92 1.17
N THR A 267 -15.72 -13.54 -0.01
CA THR A 267 -16.98 -14.08 -0.53
C THR A 267 -17.19 -15.40 0.19
N VAL A 268 -18.28 -15.52 0.93
CA VAL A 268 -18.68 -16.73 1.69
C VAL A 268 -19.03 -17.88 0.72
N GLN A 269 -18.03 -18.40 0.00
CA GLN A 269 -18.15 -19.61 -0.80
C GLN A 269 -17.05 -20.57 -0.38
N GLY A 270 -17.39 -21.46 0.56
CA GLY A 270 -16.67 -22.72 0.75
C GLY A 270 -15.98 -22.94 2.10
N SER A 271 -15.68 -21.89 2.88
CA SER A 271 -15.13 -22.03 4.25
C SER A 271 -16.06 -21.40 5.28
N ASN A 272 -16.34 -22.12 6.36
CA ASN A 272 -17.06 -21.59 7.53
C ASN A 272 -16.16 -20.68 8.40
N THR A 273 -14.88 -20.51 8.08
CA THR A 273 -13.94 -19.63 8.80
C THR A 273 -13.65 -18.35 8.00
N LEU A 274 -13.91 -17.20 8.61
CA LEU A 274 -13.51 -15.88 8.10
C LEU A 274 -12.03 -15.65 8.42
N GLU A 275 -11.15 -15.96 7.48
CA GLU A 275 -9.69 -15.80 7.64
C GLU A 275 -9.15 -14.66 6.77
N PRO A 276 -8.12 -13.90 7.14
CA PRO A 276 -7.55 -12.91 6.23
C PRO A 276 -7.05 -13.53 4.91
N ARG A 277 -7.25 -12.83 3.78
CA ARG A 277 -6.78 -13.28 2.46
C ARG A 277 -5.26 -13.40 2.41
N ARG A 278 -4.76 -14.44 1.75
CA ARG A 278 -3.34 -14.59 1.43
C ARG A 278 -3.00 -13.98 0.07
N PHE A 279 -1.71 -13.68 -0.13
CA PHE A 279 -1.18 -13.04 -1.33
C PHE A 279 -1.61 -13.74 -2.64
N GLN A 280 -1.63 -15.07 -2.64
CA GLN A 280 -2.02 -15.90 -3.78
C GLN A 280 -3.54 -15.91 -4.06
N GLU A 281 -4.36 -15.43 -3.13
CA GLU A 281 -5.83 -15.48 -3.19
C GLU A 281 -6.46 -14.18 -3.73
N LEU A 282 -5.63 -13.22 -4.15
CA LEU A 282 -6.06 -11.91 -4.65
C LEU A 282 -6.60 -11.93 -6.10
N GLY A 283 -6.75 -13.12 -6.69
CA GLY A 283 -7.37 -13.30 -8.01
C GLY A 283 -6.51 -12.80 -9.17
N SER A 284 -5.18 -12.90 -9.07
CA SER A 284 -4.24 -12.50 -10.13
C SER A 284 -3.21 -13.60 -10.38
N THR A 285 -3.07 -14.02 -11.64
CA THR A 285 -2.05 -14.97 -12.10
C THR A 285 -0.65 -14.50 -11.77
N LEU A 286 -0.36 -13.20 -11.97
CA LEU A 286 0.89 -12.58 -11.59
C LEU A 286 1.20 -12.76 -10.10
N LEU A 287 0.22 -12.45 -9.23
CA LEU A 287 0.40 -12.53 -7.78
C LEU A 287 0.57 -13.98 -7.32
N ALA A 288 -0.15 -14.93 -7.91
CA ALA A 288 0.03 -16.34 -7.65
C ALA A 288 1.44 -16.84 -8.04
N THR A 289 1.97 -16.41 -9.19
CA THR A 289 3.35 -16.74 -9.60
C THR A 289 4.37 -16.19 -8.62
N ILE A 290 4.22 -14.94 -8.18
CA ILE A 290 5.15 -14.33 -7.23
C ILE A 290 5.08 -14.98 -5.85
N ALA A 291 3.89 -15.39 -5.40
CA ALA A 291 3.72 -16.11 -4.14
C ALA A 291 4.50 -17.44 -4.11
N GLN A 292 4.53 -18.18 -5.23
CA GLN A 292 5.24 -19.46 -5.34
C GLN A 292 6.77 -19.31 -5.19
N GLU A 293 7.31 -18.16 -5.56
CA GLU A 293 8.75 -17.88 -5.41
C GLU A 293 9.14 -17.58 -3.95
N GLY A 294 8.18 -17.26 -3.08
CA GLY A 294 8.35 -17.04 -1.65
C GLY A 294 7.97 -15.62 -1.17
N TYR A 295 7.62 -15.52 0.10
CA TYR A 295 7.11 -14.27 0.70
C TYR A 295 8.22 -13.38 1.27
N GLN A 296 9.27 -13.97 1.83
CA GLN A 296 10.32 -13.26 2.58
C GLN A 296 11.49 -12.83 1.69
N LEU A 297 11.18 -12.26 0.52
CA LEU A 297 12.17 -11.88 -0.48
C LEU A 297 12.49 -10.39 -0.41
N GLN A 298 13.76 -10.05 -0.61
CA GLN A 298 14.23 -8.67 -0.82
C GLN A 298 14.93 -8.60 -2.16
N ARG A 299 14.21 -8.14 -3.19
CA ARG A 299 14.71 -8.20 -4.57
C ARG A 299 14.01 -7.21 -5.48
N GLN A 300 14.69 -6.92 -6.59
CA GLN A 300 14.13 -6.29 -7.77
C GLN A 300 14.27 -7.28 -8.93
N THR A 301 13.18 -7.60 -9.62
CA THR A 301 13.21 -8.51 -10.77
C THR A 301 12.25 -8.06 -11.86
N ILE A 302 12.43 -8.61 -13.06
CA ILE A 302 11.51 -8.40 -14.19
C ILE A 302 10.91 -9.75 -14.52
N ARG A 303 9.59 -9.78 -14.73
CA ARG A 303 8.84 -10.96 -15.18
C ARG A 303 7.99 -10.60 -16.37
N GLU A 304 7.91 -11.49 -17.32
CA GLU A 304 6.97 -11.39 -18.42
C GLU A 304 5.81 -12.36 -18.14
N LEU A 305 4.60 -11.83 -18.13
CA LEU A 305 3.38 -12.59 -17.89
C LEU A 305 2.29 -12.06 -18.82
N GLU A 306 1.60 -12.95 -19.53
CA GLU A 306 0.51 -12.59 -20.45
C GLU A 306 0.93 -11.55 -21.52
N GLY A 307 2.20 -11.59 -21.96
CA GLY A 307 2.77 -10.65 -22.95
C GLY A 307 3.08 -9.26 -22.38
N GLN A 308 2.98 -9.07 -21.06
CA GLN A 308 3.29 -7.84 -20.37
C GLN A 308 4.52 -8.02 -19.47
N ARG A 309 5.49 -7.11 -19.59
CA ARG A 309 6.66 -7.08 -18.71
C ARG A 309 6.36 -6.27 -17.46
N TRP A 310 6.59 -6.87 -16.31
CA TRP A 310 6.38 -6.32 -14.98
C TRP A 310 7.71 -6.16 -14.27
N ILE A 311 7.93 -4.97 -13.72
CA ILE A 311 9.03 -4.72 -12.79
C ILE A 311 8.48 -4.92 -11.38
N ILE A 312 9.14 -5.79 -10.63
CA ILE A 312 8.68 -6.28 -9.34
C ILE A 312 9.74 -5.96 -8.32
N GLN A 313 9.34 -5.26 -7.26
CA GLN A 313 10.18 -4.97 -6.10
C GLN A 313 9.51 -5.51 -4.84
N GLN A 314 10.24 -6.35 -4.12
CA GLN A 314 9.84 -6.85 -2.80
C GLN A 314 10.87 -6.38 -1.78
N GLN A 315 10.41 -5.81 -0.67
CA GLN A 315 11.29 -5.30 0.37
C GLN A 315 10.65 -5.46 1.75
N ARG A 316 11.46 -5.79 2.76
CA ARG A 316 11.01 -5.81 4.15
C ARG A 316 10.72 -4.38 4.62
N ILE A 317 9.58 -4.17 5.24
CA ILE A 317 9.18 -2.93 5.92
C ILE A 317 9.05 -3.21 7.41
N GLY A 318 9.66 -2.34 8.23
CA GLY A 318 9.49 -2.36 9.67
C GLY A 318 8.22 -1.61 10.07
N ILE A 319 7.23 -2.32 10.60
CA ILE A 319 6.10 -1.72 11.34
C ILE A 319 6.43 -1.89 12.82
N PRO A 320 6.55 -0.81 13.62
CA PRO A 320 6.96 -0.95 15.01
C PRO A 320 5.97 -1.83 15.78
N GLY A 321 6.49 -2.78 16.56
CA GLY A 321 5.69 -3.73 17.33
C GLY A 321 5.02 -4.85 16.52
N SER A 322 5.12 -4.86 15.19
CA SER A 322 4.57 -5.92 14.34
C SER A 322 5.60 -7.02 14.05
N PRO A 323 5.17 -8.26 13.78
CA PRO A 323 5.98 -9.24 13.06
C PRO A 323 6.48 -8.69 11.71
N ASP A 324 7.51 -9.34 11.17
CA ASP A 324 8.12 -8.99 9.88
C ASP A 324 7.07 -8.83 8.78
N SER A 325 7.06 -7.65 8.19
CA SER A 325 6.15 -7.26 7.11
C SER A 325 6.94 -6.92 5.85
N TYR A 326 6.32 -7.12 4.71
CA TYR A 326 6.92 -6.97 3.39
C TYR A 326 6.01 -6.16 2.50
N LEU A 327 6.62 -5.30 1.69
CA LEU A 327 5.96 -4.52 0.65
C LEU A 327 6.36 -5.09 -0.70
N ALA A 328 5.37 -5.48 -1.50
CA ALA A 328 5.54 -5.78 -2.92
C ALA A 328 4.95 -4.64 -3.75
N VAL A 329 5.76 -4.13 -4.68
CA VAL A 329 5.37 -3.16 -5.70
C VAL A 329 5.58 -3.81 -7.07
N LEU A 330 4.51 -3.99 -7.83
CA LEU A 330 4.57 -4.52 -9.19
C LEU A 330 4.05 -3.45 -10.14
N VAL A 331 4.86 -3.09 -11.13
CA VAL A 331 4.54 -2.02 -12.07
C VAL A 331 4.76 -2.50 -13.50
N PRO A 332 3.82 -2.27 -14.43
CA PRO A 332 4.06 -2.54 -15.84
C PRO A 332 5.23 -1.69 -16.35
N GLU A 333 6.21 -2.31 -16.98
CA GLU A 333 7.38 -1.62 -17.54
C GLU A 333 6.95 -0.56 -18.57
N ALA A 334 5.93 -0.87 -19.38
CA ALA A 334 5.40 0.06 -20.38
C ALA A 334 4.78 1.33 -19.76
N GLU A 335 4.14 1.21 -18.60
CA GLU A 335 3.57 2.35 -17.88
C GLU A 335 4.65 3.16 -17.19
N LEU A 336 5.56 2.48 -16.47
CA LEU A 336 6.68 3.13 -15.77
C LEU A 336 7.58 3.92 -16.72
N LEU A 337 7.82 3.38 -17.91
CA LEU A 337 8.72 3.95 -18.91
C LEU A 337 7.98 4.68 -20.04
N SER A 338 6.69 4.99 -19.86
CA SER A 338 5.86 5.63 -20.88
C SER A 338 6.46 6.93 -21.41
N ASP A 339 6.99 7.78 -20.53
CA ASP A 339 7.68 9.02 -20.89
C ASP A 339 8.98 8.76 -21.65
N ALA A 340 9.78 7.77 -21.24
CA ALA A 340 10.99 7.39 -21.92
C ALA A 340 10.71 6.84 -23.33
N TYR A 341 9.65 6.04 -23.49
CA TYR A 341 9.21 5.57 -24.80
C TYR A 341 8.69 6.69 -25.69
N ARG A 342 8.04 7.72 -25.14
CA ARG A 342 7.62 8.92 -25.89
C ARG A 342 8.83 9.68 -26.42
N LEU A 343 9.83 9.92 -25.57
CA LEU A 343 11.09 10.58 -25.96
C LEU A 343 11.84 9.77 -27.01
N ARG A 344 11.89 8.44 -26.89
CA ARG A 344 12.47 7.55 -27.91
C ARG A 344 11.80 7.75 -29.27
N ARG A 345 10.47 7.77 -29.29
CA ARG A 345 9.68 7.91 -30.53
C ARG A 345 9.91 9.28 -31.17
N GLN A 346 9.95 10.35 -30.36
CA GLN A 346 10.26 11.70 -30.84
C GLN A 346 11.68 11.79 -31.40
N GLY A 347 12.68 11.25 -30.71
CA GLY A 347 14.07 11.23 -31.17
C GLY A 347 14.25 10.44 -32.48
N PHE A 348 13.53 9.32 -32.63
CA PHE A 348 13.49 8.58 -33.89
C PHE A 348 12.95 9.42 -35.05
N TRP A 349 11.80 10.08 -34.87
CA TRP A 349 11.22 10.93 -35.93
C TRP A 349 12.10 12.14 -36.25
N LEU A 350 12.74 12.75 -35.25
CA LEU A 350 13.66 13.86 -35.46
C LEU A 350 14.90 13.42 -36.25
N SER A 351 15.46 12.25 -35.90
CA SER A 351 16.59 11.66 -36.62
C SER A 351 16.21 11.28 -38.05
N MET A 352 15.02 10.72 -38.25
CA MET A 352 14.48 10.38 -39.57
C MET A 352 14.31 11.65 -40.42
N ALA A 353 13.75 12.73 -39.87
CA ALA A 353 13.59 14.00 -40.57
C ALA A 353 14.95 14.63 -40.93
N ALA A 354 15.94 14.55 -40.03
CA ALA A 354 17.31 15.00 -40.30
C ALA A 354 17.97 14.20 -41.43
N CYS A 355 17.81 12.87 -41.44
CA CYS A 355 18.31 12.03 -42.53
C CYS A 355 17.63 12.34 -43.87
N LEU A 356 16.30 12.48 -43.88
CA LEU A 356 15.55 12.80 -45.11
C LEU A 356 15.90 14.19 -45.66
N SER A 357 16.11 15.19 -44.79
CA SER A 357 16.54 16.52 -45.23
C SER A 357 17.97 16.51 -45.79
N LEU A 358 18.90 15.79 -45.17
CA LEU A 358 20.25 15.58 -45.72
C LEU A 358 20.24 14.86 -47.07
N LEU A 359 19.39 13.85 -47.24
CA LEU A 359 19.19 13.18 -48.53
C LEU A 359 18.61 14.14 -49.58
N GLY A 360 17.64 14.98 -49.19
CA GLY A 360 17.08 16.01 -50.07
C GLY A 360 18.13 17.04 -50.51
N VAL A 361 18.99 17.50 -49.60
CA VAL A 361 20.06 18.46 -49.90
C VAL A 361 21.12 17.85 -50.81
N THR A 362 21.55 16.61 -50.54
CA THR A 362 22.52 15.91 -51.39
C THR A 362 21.94 15.63 -52.79
N TRP A 363 20.66 15.28 -52.87
CA TRP A 363 19.95 15.14 -54.15
C TRP A 363 19.90 16.46 -54.93
N LEU A 364 19.50 17.57 -54.30
CA LEU A 364 19.46 18.91 -54.91
C LEU A 364 20.84 19.36 -55.42
N PHE A 365 21.89 19.16 -54.62
CA PHE A 365 23.28 19.45 -55.04
C PHE A 365 23.69 18.60 -56.24
N SER A 366 23.36 17.31 -56.23
CA SER A 366 23.66 16.41 -57.34
C SER A 366 22.90 16.78 -58.62
N TRP A 367 21.67 17.25 -58.49
CA TRP A 367 20.84 17.70 -59.61
C TRP A 367 21.39 19.00 -60.23
N ARG A 368 21.78 19.99 -59.42
CA ARG A 368 22.43 21.22 -59.89
C ARG A 368 23.73 20.94 -60.64
N LEU A 369 24.62 20.12 -60.06
CA LEU A 369 25.89 19.73 -60.69
C LEU A 369 25.71 18.98 -62.01
N ARG A 370 24.56 18.31 -62.21
CA ARG A 370 24.21 17.63 -63.46
C ARG A 370 23.58 18.55 -64.50
N ARG A 371 23.09 19.72 -64.09
CA ARG A 371 22.48 20.76 -64.95
C ARG A 371 23.50 21.81 -65.43
N ASP A 372 24.55 22.04 -64.63
CA ASP A 372 25.65 22.97 -64.96
C ASP A 372 26.82 22.29 -65.74
N ARG A 373 26.63 21.02 -66.15
CA ARG A 373 27.47 20.30 -67.11
C ARG A 373 26.69 20.07 -68.39
#